data_AF-A0A433VG57-F1
#
_entry.id   AF-A0A433VG57-F1
#
_cell.length_a   1.000
_cell.length_b   1.000
_cell.length_c   1.000
_cell.angle_alpha   90.00
_cell.angle_beta   90.00
_cell.angle_gamma   90.00
#
_symmetry.space_group_name_H-M   'P 1'
#
loop_
_entity.id
_entity.type
_entity.pdbx_description
1 polymer ?
#
loop_
_entity_poly.entity_id
_entity_poly.type
_entity_poly.pdbx_seq_one_letter_code
_entity_poly.pdbx_strand_id
1 'polypeptide(L)' 'MSKTQLEELLSCLKALLEALDNPSDEDSDKDKPSGGSRGGASIEWKLINGYGPYPYLRFRHDGKYRSYYLKNLASDSK' A
#
# COMPACT_ATOMS: atom_id res chain seq x y z
N MET A 1 -8.87 12.47 19.35
CA MET A 1 -9.27 12.15 17.97
C MET A 1 -10.59 12.84 17.68
N SER A 2 -10.69 13.58 16.58
CA SER A 2 -11.92 14.25 16.20
C SER A 2 -12.87 13.27 15.49
N LYS A 3 -14.18 13.57 15.50
CA LYS A 3 -15.20 12.75 14.81
C LYS A 3 -14.87 12.54 13.33
N THR A 4 -14.33 13.57 12.67
CA THR A 4 -13.88 13.54 11.28
C THR A 4 -12.76 12.53 11.05
N GLN A 5 -11.79 12.44 11.96
CA GLN A 5 -10.71 11.44 11.88
C GLN A 5 -11.23 10.01 12.02
N LEU A 6 -12.26 9.81 12.85
CA LEU A 6 -12.91 8.51 12.99
C LEU A 6 -13.71 8.11 11.74
N GLU A 7 -14.38 9.07 11.09
CA GLU A 7 -15.12 8.84 9.85
C GLU A 7 -14.18 8.54 8.67
N GLU A 8 -13.06 9.25 8.56
CA GLU A 8 -12.01 8.98 7.57
C GLU A 8 -11.40 7.59 7.77
N LEU A 9 -11.06 7.24 9.01
CA LEU A 9 -10.52 5.92 9.35
C LEU A 9 -11.51 4.80 8.99
N LEU A 10 -12.79 4.99 9.31
CA LEU A 10 -13.84 4.04 8.98
C LEU A 10 -14.03 3.87 7.47
N SER A 11 -13.91 4.95 6.70
CA SER A 11 -13.95 4.88 5.23
C SER A 11 -12.77 4.11 4.66
N CYS A 12 -11.56 4.32 5.18
CA CYS A 12 -10.38 3.57 4.75
C CYS A 12 -10.49 2.07 5.07
N LEU A 13 -11.02 1.72 6.25
CA LEU A 13 -11.20 0.33 6.65
C LEU A 13 -12.23 -0.39 5.77
N LYS A 14 -13.30 0.29 5.34
CA LYS A 14 -14.28 -0.28 4.40
C LYS A 14 -13.67 -0.58 3.03
N ALA A 15 -12.90 0.36 2.49
CA ALA A 15 -12.22 0.18 1.21
C ALA A 15 -11.20 -0.98 1.25
N LEU A 16 -10.52 -1.18 2.39
CA LEU A 16 -9.62 -2.31 2.59
C LEU A 16 -10.37 -3.65 2.60
N LEU A 17 -11.51 -3.72 3.30
CA LEU A 17 -12.37 -4.90 3.34
C LEU A 17 -12.89 -5.27 1.95
N GLU A 18 -13.35 -4.28 1.18
CA GLU A 18 -13.83 -4.49 -0.19
C GLU A 18 -12.72 -5.00 -1.13
N ALA A 19 -11.48 -4.51 -0.95
CA ALA A 19 -10.33 -4.99 -1.70
C ALA A 19 -9.90 -6.42 -1.32
N LEU A 20 -10.23 -6.87 -0.09
CA LEU A 20 -9.92 -8.22 0.39
C LEU A 20 -10.97 -9.25 -0.07
N ASP A 21 -12.24 -8.84 -0.12
CA ASP A 21 -13.35 -9.70 -0.55
C ASP A 21 -13.40 -9.93 -2.07
N ASN A 22 -12.64 -9.17 -2.87
CA ASN A 22 -12.55 -9.36 -4.31
C ASN A 22 -11.13 -9.77 -4.76
N PRO A 23 -10.71 -11.04 -4.54
CA PRO A 23 -9.47 -11.56 -5.09
C PRO A 23 -9.68 -11.92 -6.58
N SER A 24 -9.81 -10.91 -7.44
CA SER A 24 -9.62 -11.13 -8.88
C SER A 24 -8.13 -11.20 -9.18
N ASP A 25 -7.60 -12.41 -9.11
CA ASP A 25 -6.44 -12.84 -9.88
C ASP A 25 -6.76 -12.67 -11.38
N GLU A 26 -6.46 -11.50 -11.95
CA GLU A 26 -6.09 -11.41 -13.35
C GLU A 26 -4.99 -10.34 -13.51
N ASP A 27 -3.81 -10.82 -13.90
CA ASP A 27 -2.79 -10.07 -14.58
C ASP A 27 -3.41 -9.14 -15.62
N SER A 28 -3.49 -7.85 -15.30
CA SER A 28 -3.66 -6.80 -16.29
C SER A 28 -2.74 -5.65 -15.94
N ASP A 29 -1.62 -5.63 -16.67
CA ASP A 29 -0.65 -4.55 -16.86
C ASP A 29 -1.27 -3.28 -17.49
N LYS A 30 -2.52 -2.97 -17.14
CA LYS A 30 -3.31 -1.86 -17.65
C LYS A 30 -4.26 -1.37 -16.57
N ASP A 31 -3.69 -0.73 -15.56
CA ASP A 31 -4.23 0.49 -14.96
C ASP A 31 -3.28 0.90 -13.84
N LYS A 32 -2.17 1.49 -14.25
CA LYS A 32 -1.34 2.29 -13.35
C LYS A 32 -2.30 3.32 -12.73
N PRO A 33 -2.57 3.30 -11.41
CA PRO A 33 -3.48 4.26 -10.82
C PRO A 33 -2.93 5.63 -11.16
N SER A 34 -3.74 6.40 -11.90
CA SER A 34 -3.50 7.81 -12.18
C SER A 34 -2.99 8.45 -10.90
N GLY A 35 -1.71 8.83 -10.92
CA GLY A 35 -0.98 9.24 -9.73
C GLY A 35 -1.79 10.28 -8.98
N GLY A 36 -2.30 9.86 -7.81
CA GLY A 36 -3.03 10.71 -6.90
C GLY A 36 -2.23 11.99 -6.71
N SER A 37 -2.86 13.09 -7.10
CA SER A 37 -2.33 14.43 -6.97
C SER A 37 -1.70 14.62 -5.59
N ARG A 38 -0.43 15.06 -5.54
CA ARG A 38 0.32 15.47 -4.34
C ARG A 38 0.79 14.34 -3.40
N GLY A 39 1.90 13.69 -3.75
CA GLY A 39 2.87 13.20 -2.75
C GLY A 39 2.45 11.99 -1.90
N GLY A 40 1.69 11.05 -2.46
CA GLY A 40 1.25 9.84 -1.74
C GLY A 40 2.37 8.83 -1.45
N ALA A 41 2.19 8.07 -0.36
CA ALA A 41 2.96 6.88 -0.05
C ALA A 41 2.36 5.65 -0.77
N SER A 42 3.19 4.71 -1.23
CA SER A 42 2.77 3.49 -1.93
C SER A 42 3.54 2.27 -1.44
N ILE A 43 2.95 1.07 -1.55
CA ILE A 43 3.66 -0.18 -1.25
C ILE A 43 4.39 -0.65 -2.52
N GLU A 44 5.69 -0.87 -2.42
CA GLU A 44 6.55 -1.49 -3.44
C GLU A 44 7.02 -2.86 -2.96
N TRP A 45 6.83 -3.89 -3.78
CA TRP A 45 7.37 -5.22 -3.53
C TRP A 45 8.75 -5.36 -4.19
N LYS A 46 9.78 -5.71 -3.41
CA LYS A 46 11.18 -5.78 -3.88
C LYS A 46 11.78 -7.16 -3.68
N LEU A 47 12.55 -7.61 -4.67
CA LEU A 47 13.44 -8.76 -4.55
C LEU A 47 14.83 -8.24 -4.12
N ILE A 48 15.39 -8.84 -3.08
CA ILE A 48 16.74 -8.53 -2.59
C ILE A 48 17.58 -9.80 -2.70
N ASN A 49 18.63 -9.77 -3.53
CA ASN A 49 19.52 -10.91 -3.78
C ASN A 49 18.79 -12.20 -4.18
N GLY A 50 17.69 -12.10 -4.93
CA GLY A 50 16.87 -13.24 -5.34
C GLY A 50 15.91 -13.76 -4.27
N TYR A 51 15.88 -13.13 -3.08
CA TYR A 51 14.92 -13.43 -2.02
C TYR A 51 13.81 -12.36 -2.00
N GLY A 52 12.57 -12.78 -1.74
CA GLY A 52 11.38 -11.92 -1.70
C GLY A 52 10.20 -12.56 -2.45
N PRO A 53 9.11 -11.82 -2.71
CA PRO A 53 8.99 -10.37 -2.66
C PRO A 53 8.80 -9.81 -1.24
N TYR A 54 9.56 -8.76 -0.91
CA TYR A 54 9.48 -8.06 0.37
C TYR A 54 8.69 -6.75 0.22
N PRO A 55 7.71 -6.47 1.10
CA PRO A 55 6.93 -5.24 1.03
C PRO A 55 7.70 -4.05 1.63
N TYR A 56 7.76 -2.96 0.89
CA TYR A 56 8.33 -1.69 1.33
C TYR A 56 7.32 -0.55 1.16
N LEU A 57 7.14 0.28 2.18
CA LEU A 57 6.44 1.54 2.04
C LEU A 57 7.38 2.57 1.43
N ARG A 58 7.05 3.09 0.25
CA ARG A 58 7.75 4.19 -0.40
C ARG A 58 6.98 5.48 -0.21
N PHE A 59 7.65 6.54 0.24
CA PHE A 59 7.04 7.84 0.47
C PHE A 59 8.01 8.98 0.21
N ARG A 60 7.50 10.20 0.02
CA ARG A 60 8.34 11.41 -0.05
C ARG A 60 8.48 12.04 1.34
N HIS A 61 9.71 12.30 1.75
CA HIS A 61 10.06 13.03 2.97
C HIS A 61 11.20 14.00 2.64
N ASP A 62 11.04 15.28 2.96
CA ASP A 62 11.98 16.36 2.60
C ASP A 62 12.34 16.40 1.10
N GLY A 63 11.35 16.17 0.22
CA GLY A 63 11.56 16.15 -1.23
C GLY A 63 12.33 14.92 -1.76
N LYS A 64 12.76 14.00 -0.89
CA LYS A 64 13.44 12.76 -1.27
C LYS A 64 12.51 11.56 -1.11
N TYR A 65 12.67 10.57 -1.99
CA TYR A 65 12.01 9.28 -1.78
C TYR A 65 12.74 8.49 -0.69
N ARG A 66 11.97 7.96 0.25
CA ARG A 66 12.42 6.99 1.25
C ARG A 66 11.62 5.71 1.10
N SER A 67 12.24 4.59 1.44
CA SER A 67 11.60 3.28 1.51
C SER A 67 11.76 2.72 2.93
N TYR A 68 10.70 2.16 3.48
CA TYR A 68 10.68 1.52 4.79
C TYR A 68 10.18 0.09 4.67
N TYR A 69 10.91 -0.86 5.23
CA TYR A 69 10.57 -2.29 5.14
C TYR A 69 9.38 -2.63 6.05
N LEU A 70 8.32 -3.20 5.47
CA LEU A 70 7.11 -3.59 6.18
C LEU A 70 7.15 -5.05 6.63
N LYS A 71 8.03 -5.36 7.59
CA LYS A 71 8.21 -6.73 8.12
C LYS A 71 6.92 -7.43 8.57
N ASN A 72 5.95 -6.68 9.12
CA ASN A 72 4.70 -7.25 9.61
C ASN A 72 3.73 -7.59 8.46
N LEU A 73 3.78 -6.86 7.34
CA LEU A 73 2.95 -7.17 6.18
C LEU A 73 3.38 -8.47 5.49
N ALA A 74 4.67 -8.82 5.61
CA ALA A 74 5.18 -10.11 5.15
C ALA A 74 4.70 -11.30 6.00
N SER A 75 4.09 -11.04 7.17
CA SER A 75 3.71 -12.08 8.15
C SER A 75 2.22 -12.44 8.12
N ASP A 76 1.37 -11.63 7.49
CA ASP A 76 -0.09 -11.83 7.40
C ASP A 76 -0.53 -12.74 6.24
N SER A 77 0.40 -13.24 5.43
CA SER A 77 0.11 -14.23 4.39
C SER A 77 0.06 -15.66 4.95
N LYS A 78 -0.84 -15.94 5.90
CA LYS A 78 -0.98 -17.28 6.49
C LYS A 78 -2.42 -17.76 6.54
#